data_AF-A0A849AW47-F1
#
_entry.id   AF-A0A849AW47-F1
#
_cell.length_a   1.000
_cell.length_b   1.000
_cell.length_c   1.000
_cell.angle_alpha   90.00
_cell.angle_beta   90.00
_cell.angle_gamma   90.00
#
_symmetry.space_group_name_H-M   'P 1'
#
loop_
_entity.id
_entity.type
_entity.pdbx_description
1 polymer ?
#
loop_
_entity_poly.entity_id
_entity_poly.type
_entity_poly.pdbx_seq_one_letter_code
_entity_poly.pdbx_strand_id
1 'polypeptide(L)'
;MPLNENQQNEHVTKFLELLEVCYDGKLKTFSDEFSNFDDTFYEKLKKEIQRAKAGAVTLKKEDIFKKYNFFLEYRLWEKNNKDVKMKNFDLKVDGLIKSLCK
;
A
#
# COMPACT_ATOMS: atom_id res chain seq x y z
N MET A 1 31.99 13.19 6.26
CA MET A 1 31.08 13.01 7.43
C MET A 1 30.24 11.78 7.15
N PRO A 2 30.11 10.82 8.09
CA PRO A 2 29.26 9.65 7.88
C PRO A 2 27.80 10.13 7.82
N LEU A 3 27.03 9.62 6.87
CA LEU A 3 25.59 9.89 6.78
C LEU A 3 24.93 9.35 8.05
N ASN A 4 24.51 10.27 8.93
CA ASN A 4 23.80 9.97 10.15
C ASN A 4 22.53 9.16 9.85
N GLU A 5 22.52 7.95 10.40
CA GLU A 5 21.44 7.31 11.15
C GLU A 5 20.02 7.89 11.00
N ASN A 6 19.09 7.02 10.58
CA ASN A 6 17.64 7.14 10.81
C ASN A 6 16.91 8.34 10.17
N GLN A 7 16.96 8.46 8.84
CA GLN A 7 15.73 8.89 8.17
C GLN A 7 14.69 7.78 8.37
N GLN A 8 13.90 7.90 9.44
CA GLN A 8 12.64 7.15 9.56
C GLN A 8 11.89 7.37 8.25
N ASN A 9 11.75 6.29 7.50
CA ASN A 9 11.21 6.39 6.16
C ASN A 9 9.75 6.79 6.25
N GLU A 10 9.41 8.03 5.88
CA GLU A 10 8.05 8.57 6.01
C GLU A 10 7.00 7.66 5.34
N HIS A 11 7.37 6.97 4.26
CA HIS A 11 6.50 6.03 3.57
C HIS A 11 6.20 4.77 4.39
N VAL A 12 7.14 4.32 5.23
CA VAL A 12 6.95 3.16 6.11
C VAL A 12 6.08 3.56 7.29
N THR A 13 6.30 4.74 7.86
CA THR A 13 5.44 5.27 8.94
C THR A 13 4.00 5.41 8.44
N LYS A 14 3.82 6.05 7.27
CA LYS A 14 2.51 6.19 6.63
C LYS A 14 1.86 4.83 6.33
N PHE A 15 2.63 3.84 5.90
CA PHE A 15 2.12 2.49 5.67
C PHE A 15 1.56 1.87 6.94
N LEU A 16 2.28 1.99 8.06
CA LEU A 16 1.85 1.44 9.34
C LEU A 16 0.58 2.14 9.86
N GLU A 17 0.50 3.46 9.72
CA GLU A 17 -0.69 4.23 10.08
C GLU A 17 -1.91 3.83 9.23
N LEU A 18 -1.74 3.77 7.92
CA LEU A 18 -2.81 3.38 7.00
C LEU A 18 -3.23 1.91 7.18
N LEU A 19 -2.29 1.02 7.52
CA LEU A 19 -2.56 -0.37 7.86
C LEU A 19 -3.42 -0.46 9.13
N GLU A 20 -3.12 0.37 10.14
CA GLU A 20 -3.92 0.46 11.35
C GLU A 20 -5.36 0.87 11.03
N VAL A 21 -5.53 1.93 10.24
CA VAL A 21 -6.87 2.44 9.87
C VAL A 21 -7.63 1.48 8.97
N CYS A 22 -6.97 0.82 8.03
CA CYS A 22 -7.63 -0.04 7.04
C CYS A 22 -7.86 -1.47 7.54
N TYR A 23 -7.02 -1.99 8.41
CA TYR A 23 -7.03 -3.41 8.77
C TYR A 23 -6.80 -3.67 10.27
N ASP A 24 -6.92 -2.68 11.15
CA ASP A 24 -6.62 -2.81 12.59
C ASP A 24 -5.20 -3.36 12.83
N GLY A 25 -4.24 -2.95 12.00
CA GLY A 25 -2.86 -3.40 12.09
C GLY A 25 -2.62 -4.83 11.59
N LYS A 26 -3.65 -5.52 11.08
CA LYS A 26 -3.56 -6.91 10.61
C LYS A 26 -2.84 -6.99 9.27
N LEU A 27 -1.52 -7.10 9.34
CA LEU A 27 -0.64 -7.22 8.17
C LEU A 27 -1.03 -8.39 7.24
N LYS A 28 -1.51 -9.50 7.82
CA LYS A 28 -1.93 -10.66 7.02
C LYS A 28 -3.13 -10.34 6.14
N THR A 29 -4.13 -9.63 6.66
CA THR A 29 -5.30 -9.24 5.89
C THR A 29 -4.94 -8.31 4.74
N PHE A 30 -4.06 -7.32 4.97
CA PHE A 30 -3.50 -6.50 3.89
C PHE A 30 -2.76 -7.35 2.86
N SER A 31 -1.90 -8.27 3.31
CA SER A 31 -1.10 -9.14 2.44
C SER A 31 -1.98 -9.99 1.54
N ASP A 32 -3.00 -10.64 2.12
CA ASP A 32 -3.90 -11.52 1.40
C ASP A 32 -4.69 -10.74 0.33
N GLU A 33 -5.20 -9.56 0.66
CA GLU A 33 -5.91 -8.71 -0.31
C GLU A 33 -4.99 -8.11 -1.38
N PHE A 34 -3.81 -7.61 -1.00
CA PHE A 34 -2.89 -6.96 -1.94
C PHE A 34 -2.28 -7.95 -2.94
N SER A 35 -2.00 -9.17 -2.49
CA SER A 35 -1.30 -10.18 -3.29
C SER A 35 -2.21 -11.21 -3.97
N ASN A 36 -3.53 -11.10 -3.79
CA ASN A 36 -4.50 -12.14 -4.17
C ASN A 36 -4.16 -13.50 -3.53
N PHE A 37 -3.91 -13.51 -2.22
CA PHE A 37 -3.65 -14.70 -1.40
C PHE A 37 -2.32 -15.44 -1.72
N ASP A 38 -1.27 -14.72 -2.12
CA ASP A 38 0.08 -15.29 -2.24
C ASP A 38 0.76 -15.37 -0.85
N ASP A 39 0.82 -16.59 -0.29
CA ASP A 39 1.48 -16.86 0.99
C ASP A 39 2.96 -16.44 1.02
N THR A 40 3.63 -16.45 -0.14
CA THR A 40 5.05 -16.05 -0.23
C THR A 40 5.23 -14.54 -0.07
N PHE A 41 4.19 -13.75 -0.38
CA PHE A 41 4.21 -12.31 -0.23
C PHE A 41 4.19 -11.90 1.23
N TYR A 42 3.36 -12.54 2.06
CA TYR A 42 3.24 -12.23 3.49
C TYR A 42 4.61 -12.31 4.21
N GLU A 43 5.35 -13.39 3.98
CA GLU A 43 6.66 -13.58 4.61
C GLU A 43 7.72 -12.59 4.10
N LYS A 44 7.65 -12.20 2.82
CA LYS A 44 8.51 -11.16 2.25
C LYS A 44 8.20 -9.81 2.89
N LEU A 45 6.93 -9.42 2.92
CA LEU A 45 6.44 -8.18 3.49
C LEU A 45 6.81 -8.02 4.96
N LYS A 46 6.64 -9.08 5.76
CA LYS A 46 7.03 -9.11 7.17
C LYS A 46 8.52 -8.80 7.37
N LYS A 47 9.39 -9.45 6.58
CA LYS A 47 10.84 -9.21 6.62
C LYS A 47 11.20 -7.79 6.18
N GLU A 48 10.47 -7.24 5.21
CA GLU A 48 10.70 -5.88 4.74
C GLU A 48 10.31 -4.83 5.77
N ILE A 49 9.17 -4.99 6.44
CA ILE A 49 8.74 -4.10 7.53
C ILE A 49 9.72 -4.17 8.71
N GLN A 50 10.19 -5.37 9.08
CA GLN A 50 11.18 -5.50 10.16
C GLN A 50 12.49 -4.78 9.82
N ARG A 51 13.00 -4.95 8.59
CA ARG A 51 14.20 -4.22 8.13
C ARG A 51 13.97 -2.72 8.08
N ALA A 52 12.77 -2.30 7.69
CA ALA A 52 12.42 -0.90 7.61
C ALA A 52 12.34 -0.23 9.00
N LYS A 53 11.78 -0.92 9.99
CA LYS A 53 11.79 -0.49 11.40
C LYS A 53 13.20 -0.39 11.98
N ALA A 54 14.13 -1.20 11.50
CA ALA A 54 15.53 -1.16 11.89
C ALA A 54 16.36 -0.09 11.15
N GLY A 55 15.73 0.79 10.36
CA GLY A 55 16.41 1.86 9.61
C GLY A 55 17.11 1.38 8.33
N ALA A 56 16.96 0.11 7.95
CA ALA A 56 17.65 -0.50 6.80
C ALA A 56 16.76 -0.52 5.54
N VAL A 57 16.23 0.65 5.13
CA VAL A 57 15.47 0.79 3.87
C VAL A 57 16.39 1.32 2.79
N THR A 58 16.53 0.59 1.69
CA THR A 58 17.19 1.09 0.48
C THR A 58 16.20 1.88 -0.37
N LEU A 59 16.66 2.83 -1.19
CA LEU A 59 15.81 3.63 -2.11
C LEU A 59 14.84 2.77 -2.95
N LYS A 60 15.26 1.59 -3.44
CA LYS A 60 14.37 0.68 -4.18
C LYS A 60 13.18 0.16 -3.38
N LYS A 61 13.32 0.08 -2.05
CA LYS A 61 12.25 -0.38 -1.14
C LYS A 61 11.32 0.75 -0.74
N GLU A 62 11.74 2.01 -0.83
CA GLU A 62 10.85 3.16 -0.68
C GLU A 62 9.73 3.14 -1.71
N ASP A 63 10.06 2.85 -2.98
CA ASP A 63 9.07 2.78 -4.05
C ASP A 63 8.06 1.66 -3.84
N ILE A 64 8.44 0.60 -3.13
CA ILE A 64 7.52 -0.48 -2.75
C ILE A 64 6.52 0.02 -1.70
N PHE A 65 6.98 0.71 -0.65
CA PHE A 65 6.08 1.26 0.38
C PHE A 65 5.15 2.35 -0.19
N LYS A 66 5.58 3.12 -1.19
CA LYS A 66 4.68 4.05 -1.92
C LYS A 66 3.51 3.31 -2.57
N LYS A 67 3.75 2.15 -3.19
CA LYS A 67 2.68 1.32 -3.78
C LYS A 67 1.71 0.80 -2.72
N TYR A 68 2.23 0.36 -1.58
CA TYR A 68 1.40 -0.10 -0.47
C TYR A 68 0.54 1.05 0.09
N ASN A 69 1.14 2.23 0.26
CA ASN A 69 0.41 3.43 0.69
C ASN A 69 -0.71 3.79 -0.27
N PHE A 70 -0.43 3.82 -1.58
CA PHE A 70 -1.45 4.12 -2.58
C PHE A 70 -2.63 3.13 -2.51
N PHE A 71 -2.33 1.83 -2.38
CA PHE A 71 -3.37 0.82 -2.22
C PHE A 71 -4.20 1.06 -0.96
N LEU A 72 -3.56 1.32 0.18
CA LEU A 72 -4.26 1.57 1.43
C LEU A 72 -5.08 2.87 1.42
N GLU A 73 -4.57 3.93 0.79
CA GLU A 73 -5.31 5.18 0.58
C GLU A 73 -6.55 4.95 -0.27
N TYR A 74 -6.44 4.15 -1.34
CA TYR A 74 -7.59 3.75 -2.15
C TYR A 74 -8.61 2.97 -1.31
N ARG A 75 -8.16 2.00 -0.49
CA ARG A 75 -9.05 1.24 0.41
C ARG A 75 -9.74 2.12 1.45
N LEU A 76 -9.02 3.10 2.00
CA LEU A 76 -9.59 4.08 2.93
C LEU A 76 -10.64 4.95 2.24
N TRP A 77 -10.34 5.41 1.02
CA TRP A 77 -11.30 6.14 0.19
C TRP A 77 -12.54 5.29 -0.11
N GLU A 78 -12.40 4.01 -0.47
CA GLU A 78 -13.52 3.09 -0.72
C GLU A 78 -14.41 2.93 0.53
N LYS A 79 -13.81 2.84 1.72
CA LYS A 79 -14.55 2.72 3.00
C LYS A 79 -15.33 3.99 3.34
N ASN A 80 -14.70 5.15 3.10
CA ASN A 80 -15.27 6.45 3.43
C ASN A 80 -16.32 6.90 2.40
N ASN A 81 -16.15 6.53 1.14
CA ASN A 81 -17.09 6.84 0.06
C ASN A 81 -18.08 5.69 -0.14
N LYS A 82 -19.10 5.65 0.71
CA LYS A 82 -20.28 4.75 0.56
C LYS A 82 -21.22 5.18 -0.56
N ASP A 83 -20.93 6.28 -1.26
CA ASP A 83 -21.78 6.78 -2.34
C ASP A 83 -21.55 5.97 -3.62
N VAL A 84 -22.51 5.08 -3.91
CA VAL A 84 -22.52 4.16 -5.06
C VAL A 84 -22.32 4.88 -6.40
N LYS A 85 -22.63 6.18 -6.48
CA LYS A 85 -22.49 6.99 -7.70
C LYS A 85 -21.03 7.25 -8.10
N MET A 86 -20.09 7.32 -7.15
CA MET A 86 -18.66 7.50 -7.45
C MET A 86 -17.97 6.20 -7.88
N LYS A 87 -18.44 5.03 -7.41
CA LYS A 87 -17.96 3.71 -7.90
C LYS A 87 -18.21 3.53 -9.41
N ASN A 88 -19.27 4.14 -9.94
CA ASN A 88 -19.56 4.14 -11.38
C ASN A 88 -18.64 5.07 -12.20
N PHE A 89 -17.89 5.98 -11.58
CA PHE A 89 -16.91 6.80 -12.30
C PHE A 89 -15.66 5.97 -12.64
N ASP A 90 -15.21 5.10 -11.75
CA ASP A 90 -14.11 4.14 -12.00
C ASP A 90 -14.45 3.16 -13.14
N LEU A 91 -15.69 2.62 -13.15
CA LEU A 91 -16.15 1.76 -14.24
C LEU A 91 -16.22 2.47 -15.61
N LYS A 92 -16.48 3.77 -15.63
CA LYS A 92 -16.52 4.55 -16.87
C LYS A 92 -15.13 4.82 -17.44
N VAL A 93 -14.09 4.94 -16.60
CA VAL A 93 -12.70 5.04 -17.05
C VAL A 93 -12.28 3.75 -17.78
N ASP A 94 -12.67 2.59 -17.25
CA ASP A 94 -12.38 1.29 -17.85
C ASP A 94 -13.07 1.10 -19.23
N GLY A 95 -14.30 1.63 -19.38
CA GLY A 95 -14.99 1.70 -20.67
C GLY A 95 -14.35 2.64 -21.69
N LEU A 96 -13.83 3.79 -21.23
CA LEU A 96 -13.12 4.77 -22.05
C LEU A 96 -11.74 4.27 -22.51
N ILE A 97 -11.00 3.58 -21.64
CA ILE A 97 -9.72 2.94 -22.00
C ILE A 97 -9.94 1.84 -23.04
N LYS A 98 -10.98 1.01 -22.87
CA LYS A 98 -11.34 -0.01 -23.88
C LYS A 98 -11.80 0.57 -25.22
N SER A 99 -12.39 1.77 -25.25
CA SER A 99 -12.75 2.43 -26.52
C SER A 99 -11.57 3.14 -27.19
N LEU A 100 -10.54 3.53 -26.43
CA LEU A 100 -9.32 4.16 -26.95
C LEU A 100 -8.27 3.15 -27.43
N CYS A 101 -8.32 1.89 -26.97
CA CYS A 101 -7.48 0.80 -27.45
C CYS A 101 -8.08 0.01 -28.64
N LYS A 102 -8.94 0.64 -29.44
CA LYS A 102 -9.48 0.09 -30.70
C LYS A 102 -8.96 0.87 -31.91
#